data_AF-A0A2V8I3I1-F1
#
_entry.id   AF-A0A2V8I3I1-F1
#
_cell.length_a   1.000
_cell.length_b   1.000
_cell.length_c   1.000
_cell.angle_alpha   90.00
_cell.angle_beta   90.00
_cell.angle_gamma   90.00
#
_symmetry.space_group_name_H-M   'P 1'
#
loop_
_entity.id
_entity.type
_entity.pdbx_description
1 polymer ?
#
loop_
_entity_poly.entity_id
_entity_poly.type
_entity_poly.pdbx_seq_one_letter_code
_entity_poly.pdbx_strand_id
1 'polypeptide(L)'
;MIASTAASLVNLLGFITGVVLYVMLLWMVLTARPESNRLALLTGLLGFAWNAGAFGGYGMVNLGFRQSAPVLLAAAFSSLGFLPAVVVHSALRTAEVTRVQYLVLAAIAYAMSGIATIMNMYTAITVGTAPSQAALIGLTAGFGFLLVALLVLTRGQVKRGRVLSVVAMSVFAVSALHLSSNHLSGEDTWWMELAGHHASLPLALLILYQDFRFALADIFLKRALAFILLAGLIFGMFVFGVTPLLAANPASERSTAVLLA
;
A
#
# COMPACT_ATOMS: atom_id res chain seq x y z
N MET A 1 -18.57 -6.55 -17.78
CA MET A 1 -18.18 -5.23 -18.31
C MET A 1 -18.30 -4.12 -17.27
N ILE A 2 -19.45 -3.87 -16.63
CA ILE A 2 -19.57 -2.78 -15.63
C ILE A 2 -18.69 -3.01 -14.39
N ALA A 3 -18.62 -4.26 -13.88
CA ALA A 3 -17.78 -4.60 -12.73
C ALA A 3 -16.28 -4.41 -12.99
N SER A 4 -15.81 -4.82 -14.17
CA SER A 4 -14.40 -4.62 -14.58
C SER A 4 -14.06 -3.14 -14.76
N THR A 5 -14.97 -2.33 -15.31
CA THR A 5 -14.74 -0.87 -15.44
C THR A 5 -14.74 -0.18 -14.08
N ALA A 6 -15.62 -0.58 -13.16
CA ALA A 6 -15.62 -0.05 -11.80
C ALA A 6 -14.32 -0.39 -11.05
N ALA A 7 -13.84 -1.63 -11.16
CA ALA A 7 -12.59 -2.07 -10.57
C ALA A 7 -11.36 -1.31 -11.11
N SER A 8 -11.27 -1.10 -12.44
CA SER A 8 -10.19 -0.29 -13.03
C SER A 8 -10.21 1.17 -12.55
N LEU A 9 -11.40 1.79 -12.43
CA LEU A 9 -11.55 3.16 -11.94
C LEU A 9 -11.19 3.28 -10.45
N VAL A 10 -11.55 2.28 -9.65
CA VAL A 10 -11.14 2.17 -8.25
C VAL A 10 -9.63 2.14 -8.12
N ASN A 11 -8.99 1.22 -8.86
CA ASN A 11 -7.56 1.04 -8.82
C ASN A 11 -6.85 2.33 -9.24
N LEU A 12 -7.31 2.97 -10.32
CA LEU A 12 -6.80 4.27 -10.78
C LEU A 12 -6.91 5.36 -9.72
N LEU A 13 -8.12 5.55 -9.16
CA LEU A 13 -8.38 6.57 -8.16
C LEU A 13 -7.53 6.36 -6.91
N GLY A 14 -7.42 5.12 -6.44
CA GLY A 14 -6.64 4.83 -5.24
C GLY A 14 -5.13 4.91 -5.47
N PHE A 15 -4.60 4.56 -6.65
CA PHE A 15 -3.20 4.82 -6.96
C PHE A 15 -2.88 6.32 -7.06
N ILE A 16 -3.73 7.11 -7.73
CA ILE A 16 -3.58 8.58 -7.78
C ILE A 16 -3.63 9.14 -6.36
N THR A 17 -4.57 8.69 -5.55
CA THR A 17 -4.69 9.09 -4.15
C THR A 17 -3.44 8.75 -3.36
N GLY A 18 -2.91 7.54 -3.51
CA GLY A 18 -1.65 7.13 -2.89
C GLY A 18 -0.47 7.97 -3.35
N VAL A 19 -0.31 8.23 -4.65
CA VAL A 19 0.77 9.10 -5.16
C VAL A 19 0.69 10.49 -4.52
N VAL A 20 -0.49 11.12 -4.51
CA VAL A 20 -0.67 12.45 -3.91
C VAL A 20 -0.33 12.44 -2.42
N LEU A 21 -0.83 11.46 -1.66
CA LEU A 21 -0.58 11.36 -0.23
C LEU A 21 0.90 11.15 0.09
N TYR A 22 1.59 10.30 -0.67
CA TYR A 22 3.01 10.04 -0.46
C TYR A 22 3.92 11.19 -0.94
N VAL A 23 3.55 11.91 -2.00
CA VAL A 23 4.22 13.17 -2.39
C VAL A 23 4.08 14.22 -1.31
N MET A 24 2.86 14.38 -0.78
CA MET A 24 2.58 15.31 0.31
C MET A 24 3.39 14.95 1.57
N LEU A 25 3.46 13.66 1.91
CA LEU A 25 4.30 13.15 2.99
C LEU A 25 5.77 13.49 2.76
N LEU A 26 6.31 13.16 1.59
CA LEU A 26 7.71 13.45 1.24
C LEU A 26 8.01 14.94 1.34
N TRP A 27 7.14 15.78 0.80
CA TRP A 27 7.28 17.24 0.90
C TRP A 27 7.36 17.70 2.36
N MET A 28 6.50 17.19 3.24
CA MET A 28 6.51 17.53 4.66
C MET A 28 7.75 17.01 5.40
N VAL A 29 8.22 15.81 5.06
CA VAL A 29 9.45 15.23 5.63
C VAL A 29 10.66 16.08 5.27
N LEU A 30 10.77 16.47 4.00
CA LEU A 30 11.90 17.23 3.45
C LEU A 30 11.94 18.68 3.93
N THR A 31 10.78 19.26 4.22
CA THR A 31 10.67 20.64 4.74
C THR A 31 10.79 20.71 6.28
N ALA A 32 10.76 19.57 6.98
CA ALA A 32 10.95 19.48 8.42
C ALA A 32 12.43 19.18 8.80
N ARG A 33 12.84 19.54 10.03
CA ARG A 33 14.25 19.47 10.47
C ARG A 33 14.86 18.04 10.36
N PRO A 34 16.17 17.90 10.03
CA PRO A 34 16.71 16.69 9.38
C PRO A 34 16.99 15.47 10.27
N GLU A 35 17.28 15.66 11.56
CA GLU A 35 18.01 14.61 12.31
C GLU A 35 17.18 13.38 12.75
N SER A 36 15.84 13.46 12.73
CA SER A 36 14.96 12.36 13.20
C SER A 36 14.12 11.68 12.10
N ASN A 37 14.24 12.11 10.84
CA ASN A 37 13.23 11.81 9.81
C ASN A 37 13.60 10.71 8.80
N ARG A 38 14.72 9.99 8.98
CA ARG A 38 15.19 9.01 7.97
C ARG A 38 14.20 7.86 7.72
N LEU A 39 13.57 7.32 8.77
CA LEU A 39 12.56 6.25 8.62
C LEU A 39 11.29 6.76 7.96
N ALA A 40 10.85 7.97 8.31
CA ALA A 40 9.70 8.62 7.66
C ALA A 40 9.98 8.90 6.18
N LEU A 41 11.20 9.34 5.84
CA LEU A 41 11.64 9.53 4.45
C LEU A 41 11.61 8.20 3.69
N LEU A 42 12.14 7.12 4.28
CA LEU A 42 12.11 5.79 3.67
C LEU A 42 10.67 5.29 3.46
N THR A 43 9.80 5.42 4.45
CA THR A 43 8.37 5.10 4.30
C THR A 43 7.73 5.92 3.18
N GLY A 44 8.04 7.21 3.12
CA GLY A 44 7.57 8.11 2.07
C GLY A 44 8.00 7.67 0.67
N LEU A 45 9.29 7.36 0.51
CA LEU A 45 9.88 6.96 -0.77
C LEU A 45 9.36 5.59 -1.23
N LEU A 46 9.30 4.61 -0.31
CA LEU A 46 8.82 3.26 -0.62
C LEU A 46 7.33 3.27 -0.99
N GLY A 47 6.52 4.03 -0.26
CA GLY A 47 5.10 4.15 -0.58
C GLY A 47 4.83 4.94 -1.85
N PHE A 48 5.61 5.97 -2.14
CA PHE A 48 5.58 6.64 -3.44
C PHE A 48 5.95 5.68 -4.57
N ALA A 49 7.05 4.93 -4.43
CA ALA A 49 7.50 3.96 -5.42
C ALA A 49 6.47 2.85 -5.67
N TRP A 50 5.81 2.35 -4.62
CA TRP A 50 4.67 1.42 -4.77
C TRP A 50 3.53 2.04 -5.58
N ASN A 51 3.04 3.21 -5.17
CA ASN A 51 1.85 3.80 -5.80
C ASN A 51 2.12 4.28 -7.24
N ALA A 52 3.28 4.89 -7.49
CA ALA A 52 3.67 5.31 -8.83
C ALA A 52 3.96 4.10 -9.73
N GLY A 53 4.62 3.07 -9.21
CA GLY A 53 4.90 1.84 -9.94
C GLY A 53 3.63 1.03 -10.25
N ALA A 54 2.67 0.97 -9.33
CA ALA A 54 1.37 0.33 -9.54
C ALA A 54 0.49 1.14 -10.51
N PHE A 55 0.49 2.48 -10.44
CA PHE A 55 -0.13 3.34 -11.44
C PHE A 55 0.47 3.12 -12.83
N GLY A 56 1.80 3.06 -12.93
CA GLY A 56 2.48 2.80 -14.19
C GLY A 56 2.22 1.40 -14.73
N GLY A 57 2.30 0.37 -13.90
CA GLY A 57 2.15 -1.02 -14.30
C GLY A 57 0.72 -1.44 -14.61
N TYR A 58 -0.24 -1.08 -13.75
CA TYR A 58 -1.66 -1.44 -13.90
C TYR A 58 -2.48 -0.34 -14.58
N GLY A 59 -2.23 0.93 -14.25
CA GLY A 59 -2.97 2.06 -14.80
C GLY A 59 -2.72 2.28 -16.29
N MET A 60 -1.47 2.16 -16.78
CA MET A 60 -1.19 2.31 -18.21
C MET A 60 -1.80 1.20 -19.06
N VAL A 61 -1.85 -0.03 -18.54
CA VAL A 61 -2.53 -1.17 -19.20
C VAL A 61 -4.02 -0.91 -19.32
N ASN A 62 -4.66 -0.39 -18.26
CA ASN A 62 -6.07 0.00 -18.26
C ASN A 62 -6.39 1.17 -19.21
N LEU A 63 -5.40 2.02 -19.51
CA LEU A 63 -5.52 3.14 -20.46
C LEU A 63 -5.21 2.75 -21.92
N GLY A 64 -5.00 1.45 -22.20
CA GLY A 64 -4.80 0.92 -23.55
C GLY A 64 -3.34 0.80 -24.01
N PHE A 65 -2.36 1.10 -23.15
CA PHE A 65 -0.94 0.89 -23.46
C PHE A 65 -0.56 -0.59 -23.23
N ARG A 66 -0.25 -1.32 -24.31
CA ARG A 66 -0.10 -2.79 -24.36
C ARG A 66 1.21 -3.36 -23.81
N GLN A 67 2.11 -2.57 -23.23
CA GLN A 67 3.36 -3.10 -22.68
C GLN A 67 3.25 -3.24 -21.18
N SER A 68 3.00 -4.47 -20.71
CA SER A 68 3.29 -4.81 -19.32
C SER A 68 4.78 -4.60 -19.09
N ALA A 69 5.14 -3.96 -17.99
CA ALA A 69 6.53 -3.78 -17.57
C ALA A 69 6.78 -4.64 -16.31
N PRO A 70 7.06 -5.95 -16.46
CA PRO A 70 7.24 -6.87 -15.33
C PRO A 70 8.29 -6.38 -14.33
N VAL A 71 9.34 -5.73 -14.82
CA VAL A 71 10.41 -5.14 -14.01
C VAL A 71 9.89 -3.95 -13.18
N LEU A 72 9.05 -3.10 -13.75
CA LEU A 72 8.41 -1.99 -13.02
C LEU A 72 7.50 -2.51 -11.92
N LEU A 73 6.69 -3.53 -12.23
CA LEU A 73 5.82 -4.18 -11.25
C LEU A 73 6.65 -4.86 -10.15
N ALA A 74 7.70 -5.59 -10.49
CA ALA A 74 8.60 -6.19 -9.50
C ALA A 74 9.25 -5.15 -8.58
N ALA A 75 9.67 -3.99 -9.12
CA ALA A 75 10.18 -2.88 -8.33
C ALA A 75 9.10 -2.27 -7.41
N ALA A 76 7.87 -2.13 -7.90
CA ALA A 76 6.73 -1.67 -7.11
C ALA A 76 6.45 -2.63 -5.94
N PHE A 77 6.26 -3.92 -6.22
CA PHE A 77 6.02 -4.95 -5.21
C PHE A 77 7.16 -5.09 -4.21
N SER A 78 8.41 -4.89 -4.65
CA SER A 78 9.56 -4.85 -3.76
C SER A 78 9.48 -3.67 -2.80
N SER A 79 9.11 -2.48 -3.31
CA SER A 79 8.92 -1.27 -2.49
C SER A 79 7.84 -1.48 -1.43
N LEU A 80 6.71 -2.10 -1.80
CA LEU A 80 5.67 -2.50 -0.86
C LEU A 80 6.16 -3.53 0.16
N GLY A 81 6.94 -4.52 -0.27
CA GLY A 81 7.51 -5.54 0.61
C GLY A 81 8.49 -4.98 1.66
N PHE A 82 9.13 -3.84 1.39
CA PHE A 82 10.01 -3.15 2.35
C PHE A 82 9.27 -2.23 3.34
N LEU A 83 8.05 -1.79 3.04
CA LEU A 83 7.27 -0.94 3.95
C LEU A 83 7.10 -1.56 5.35
N PRO A 84 6.64 -2.82 5.48
CA PRO A 84 6.56 -3.49 6.77
C PRO A 84 7.90 -3.57 7.52
N ALA A 85 9.03 -3.69 6.82
CA ALA A 85 10.34 -3.72 7.47
C ALA A 85 10.72 -2.37 8.07
N VAL A 86 10.48 -1.27 7.35
CA VAL A 86 10.68 0.09 7.87
C VAL A 86 9.74 0.35 9.05
N VAL A 87 8.52 -0.15 8.96
CA VAL A 87 7.53 -0.06 10.03
C VAL A 87 7.96 -0.80 11.30
N VAL A 88 8.36 -2.06 11.18
CA VAL A 88 8.87 -2.84 12.32
C VAL A 88 10.09 -2.14 12.93
N HIS A 89 10.99 -1.62 12.09
CA HIS A 89 12.15 -0.84 12.55
C HIS A 89 11.74 0.42 13.33
N SER A 90 10.74 1.18 12.87
CA SER A 90 10.23 2.35 13.59
C SER A 90 9.57 1.96 14.91
N ALA A 91 8.70 0.95 14.88
CA ALA A 91 7.96 0.49 16.04
C ALA A 91 8.90 0.00 17.16
N LEU A 92 9.97 -0.73 16.79
CA LEU A 92 11.02 -1.19 17.71
C LEU A 92 11.80 -0.05 18.40
N ARG A 93 11.90 1.14 17.79
CA ARG A 93 12.55 2.30 18.45
C ARG A 93 11.77 2.82 19.66
N THR A 94 10.45 2.60 19.67
CA THR A 94 9.57 3.06 20.74
C THR A 94 9.26 1.99 21.78
N ALA A 95 9.63 0.73 21.48
CA ALA A 95 9.43 -0.42 22.35
C ALA A 95 10.57 -0.54 23.38
N GLU A 96 10.23 -1.02 24.57
CA GLU A 96 11.19 -1.31 25.63
C GLU A 96 11.85 -2.68 25.39
N VAL A 97 12.67 -2.76 24.34
CA VAL A 97 13.40 -3.98 23.95
C VAL A 97 14.90 -3.79 24.12
N THR A 98 15.64 -4.89 24.30
CA THR A 98 17.11 -4.82 24.37
C THR A 98 17.70 -4.42 23.02
N ARG A 99 18.90 -3.81 23.02
CA ARG A 99 19.61 -3.42 21.80
C ARG A 99 19.83 -4.60 20.85
N VAL A 100 20.07 -5.80 21.38
CA VAL A 100 20.25 -7.02 20.59
C VAL A 100 18.93 -7.42 19.92
N GLN A 101 17.82 -7.46 20.67
CA GLN A 101 16.49 -7.76 20.10
C GLN A 101 16.09 -6.77 19.01
N TYR A 102 16.34 -5.47 19.25
CA TYR A 102 16.13 -4.42 18.26
C TYR A 102 16.87 -4.72 16.94
N LEU A 103 18.17 -5.01 17.02
CA LEU A 103 18.99 -5.26 15.83
C LEU A 103 18.57 -6.54 15.10
N VAL A 104 18.31 -7.61 15.85
CA VAL A 104 17.93 -8.92 15.30
C VAL A 104 16.58 -8.83 14.59
N LEU A 105 15.55 -8.27 15.23
CA LEU A 105 14.21 -8.18 14.65
C LEU A 105 14.17 -7.25 13.43
N ALA A 106 14.90 -6.13 13.48
CA ALA A 106 15.04 -5.27 12.31
C ALA A 106 15.78 -5.99 11.17
N ALA A 107 16.88 -6.69 11.46
CA ALA A 107 17.63 -7.43 10.45
C ALA A 107 16.79 -8.54 9.79
N ILE A 108 16.02 -9.29 10.58
CA ILE A 108 15.08 -10.31 10.06
C ILE A 108 14.05 -9.65 9.13
N ALA A 109 13.45 -8.53 9.54
CA ALA A 109 12.47 -7.83 8.73
C ALA A 109 13.03 -7.39 7.37
N TYR A 110 14.21 -6.76 7.33
CA TYR A 110 14.86 -6.37 6.08
C TYR A 110 15.34 -7.56 5.24
N ALA A 111 15.82 -8.64 5.88
CA ALA A 111 16.26 -9.83 5.18
C ALA A 111 15.08 -10.51 4.45
N MET A 112 13.92 -10.63 5.09
CA MET A 112 12.72 -11.17 4.45
C MET A 112 12.26 -10.32 3.26
N SER A 113 12.24 -8.99 3.41
CA SER A 113 11.93 -8.08 2.30
C SER A 113 12.94 -8.18 1.15
N GLY A 114 14.23 -8.35 1.47
CA GLY A 114 15.30 -8.55 0.49
C GLY A 114 15.16 -9.86 -0.28
N ILE A 115 14.89 -10.97 0.41
CA ILE A 115 14.65 -12.28 -0.23
C ILE A 115 13.45 -12.19 -1.17
N ALA A 116 12.34 -11.60 -0.71
CA ALA A 116 11.14 -11.42 -1.54
C ALA A 116 11.42 -10.55 -2.77
N THR A 117 12.24 -9.50 -2.63
CA THR A 117 12.67 -8.63 -3.74
C THR A 117 13.47 -9.41 -4.78
N ILE A 118 14.43 -10.24 -4.34
CA ILE A 118 15.21 -11.10 -5.24
C ILE A 118 14.28 -12.05 -5.99
N MET A 119 13.32 -12.68 -5.32
CA MET A 119 12.35 -13.58 -5.95
C MET A 119 11.45 -12.87 -6.96
N ASN A 120 10.95 -11.67 -6.63
CA ASN A 120 10.13 -10.85 -7.54
C ASN A 120 10.94 -10.42 -8.78
N MET A 121 12.19 -10.00 -8.60
CA MET A 121 13.04 -9.58 -9.72
C MET A 121 13.46 -10.77 -10.60
N TYR A 122 13.78 -11.91 -9.98
CA TYR A 122 14.11 -13.15 -10.68
C TYR A 122 12.96 -13.62 -11.55
N THR A 123 11.74 -13.68 -11.01
CA THR A 123 10.53 -14.07 -11.77
C THR A 123 10.19 -13.08 -12.88
N ALA A 124 10.34 -11.78 -12.63
CA ALA A 124 10.12 -10.76 -13.65
C ALA A 124 11.07 -10.88 -14.85
N ILE A 125 12.33 -11.23 -14.62
CA ILE A 125 13.35 -11.36 -15.67
C ILE A 125 13.23 -12.71 -16.40
N THR A 126 12.98 -13.80 -15.67
CA THR A 126 13.02 -15.16 -16.25
C THR A 126 11.68 -15.61 -16.81
N VAL A 127 10.59 -15.33 -16.12
CA VAL A 127 9.22 -15.77 -16.47
C VAL A 127 8.44 -14.63 -17.13
N GLY A 128 8.87 -13.38 -16.98
CA GLY A 128 8.15 -12.21 -17.49
C GLY A 128 6.90 -11.88 -16.67
N THR A 129 6.79 -12.41 -15.45
CA THR A 129 5.64 -12.23 -14.56
C THR A 129 6.08 -11.66 -13.23
N ALA A 130 5.28 -10.72 -12.70
CA ALA A 130 5.43 -10.16 -11.37
C ALA A 130 4.03 -9.86 -10.81
N PRO A 131 3.77 -10.12 -9.51
CA PRO A 131 4.70 -10.58 -8.47
C PRO A 131 4.90 -12.10 -8.44
N SER A 132 5.93 -12.56 -7.71
CA SER A 132 6.12 -13.98 -7.40
C SER A 132 5.18 -14.42 -6.26
N GLN A 133 4.38 -15.45 -6.50
CA GLN A 133 3.47 -16.00 -5.47
C GLN A 133 4.22 -16.46 -4.21
N ALA A 134 5.36 -17.12 -4.39
CA ALA A 134 6.20 -17.57 -3.28
C ALA A 134 6.77 -16.40 -2.46
N ALA A 135 7.09 -15.27 -3.11
CA ALA A 135 7.53 -14.05 -2.41
C ALA A 135 6.41 -13.47 -1.54
N LEU A 136 5.17 -13.45 -2.03
CA LEU A 136 4.02 -12.93 -1.29
C LEU A 136 3.64 -13.82 -0.10
N ILE A 137 3.70 -15.15 -0.26
CA ILE A 137 3.54 -16.10 0.84
C ILE A 137 4.62 -15.86 1.90
N GLY A 138 5.88 -15.75 1.48
CA GLY A 138 7.01 -15.51 2.38
C GLY A 138 6.88 -14.21 3.17
N LEU A 139 6.49 -13.11 2.51
CA LEU A 139 6.24 -11.83 3.19
C LEU A 139 5.07 -11.92 4.17
N THR A 140 3.96 -12.52 3.78
CA THR A 140 2.76 -12.64 4.63
C THR A 140 3.04 -13.46 5.88
N ALA A 141 3.62 -14.66 5.71
CA ALA A 141 3.95 -15.54 6.81
C ALA A 141 5.04 -14.93 7.71
N GLY A 142 6.09 -14.36 7.10
CA GLY A 142 7.21 -13.77 7.82
C GLY A 142 6.81 -12.56 8.66
N PHE A 143 6.07 -11.61 8.09
CA PHE A 143 5.60 -10.44 8.85
C PHE A 143 4.48 -10.80 9.84
N GLY A 144 3.65 -11.80 9.53
CA GLY A 144 2.70 -12.36 10.49
C GLY A 144 3.40 -12.94 11.73
N PHE A 145 4.49 -13.69 11.52
CA PHE A 145 5.32 -14.20 12.62
C PHE A 145 5.97 -13.09 13.44
N LEU A 146 6.54 -12.06 12.78
CA LEU A 146 7.12 -10.90 13.47
C LEU A 146 6.08 -10.14 14.32
N LEU A 147 4.84 -10.02 13.84
CA LEU A 147 3.76 -9.43 14.62
C LEU A 147 3.49 -10.22 15.90
N VAL A 148 3.43 -11.55 15.82
CA VAL A 148 3.25 -12.41 17.00
C VAL A 148 4.44 -12.30 17.95
N ALA A 149 5.67 -12.30 17.44
CA ALA A 149 6.86 -12.12 18.26
C ALA A 149 6.82 -10.77 19.01
N LEU A 150 6.45 -9.69 18.33
CA LEU A 150 6.30 -8.37 18.95
C LEU A 150 5.15 -8.32 19.96
N LEU A 151 4.03 -9.02 19.71
CA LEU A 151 2.92 -9.16 20.66
C LEU A 151 3.35 -9.75 21.99
N VAL A 152 4.27 -10.72 21.95
CA VAL A 152 4.83 -11.40 23.12
C VAL A 152 5.87 -10.51 23.81
N LEU A 153 6.81 -9.94 23.04
CA LEU A 153 7.92 -9.14 23.58
C LEU A 153 7.48 -7.81 24.18
N THR A 154 6.44 -7.19 23.64
CA THR A 154 5.92 -5.90 24.13
C THR A 154 4.84 -6.05 25.19
N ARG A 155 4.61 -7.28 25.69
CA ARG A 155 3.59 -7.55 26.70
C ARG A 155 3.93 -6.80 28.00
N GLY A 156 2.99 -5.98 28.47
CA GLY A 156 3.16 -5.15 29.68
C GLY A 156 3.71 -3.74 29.44
N GLN A 157 4.09 -3.39 28.21
CA GLN A 157 4.58 -2.05 27.90
C GLN A 157 3.44 -1.04 27.74
N VAL A 158 3.62 0.18 28.26
CA VAL A 158 2.61 1.27 28.21
C VAL A 158 2.30 1.70 26.77
N LYS A 159 3.29 1.64 25.87
CA LYS A 159 3.15 2.04 24.45
C LYS A 159 2.80 0.89 23.49
N ARG A 160 2.44 -0.28 24.02
CA ARG A 160 2.16 -1.50 23.24
C ARG A 160 1.11 -1.29 22.15
N GLY A 161 0.00 -0.62 22.47
CA GLY A 161 -1.11 -0.42 21.52
C GLY A 161 -0.68 0.30 20.23
N ARG A 162 0.28 1.22 20.34
CA ARG A 162 0.85 1.97 19.22
C ARG A 162 1.66 1.05 18.30
N VAL A 163 2.66 0.37 18.87
CA VAL A 163 3.53 -0.58 18.17
C VAL A 163 2.72 -1.66 17.46
N LEU A 164 1.74 -2.23 18.15
CA LEU A 164 0.93 -3.32 17.60
C LEU A 164 0.03 -2.89 16.45
N SER A 165 -0.60 -1.72 16.55
CA SER A 165 -1.49 -1.26 15.48
C SER A 165 -0.72 -0.99 14.19
N VAL A 166 0.48 -0.41 14.28
CA VAL A 166 1.33 -0.11 13.11
C VAL A 166 1.87 -1.37 12.44
N VAL A 167 2.30 -2.36 13.23
CA VAL A 167 2.75 -3.65 12.69
C VAL A 167 1.55 -4.45 12.15
N ALA A 168 0.41 -4.44 12.84
CA ALA A 168 -0.81 -5.12 12.38
C ALA A 168 -1.32 -4.55 11.05
N MET A 169 -1.29 -3.22 10.87
CA MET A 169 -1.63 -2.62 9.58
C MET A 169 -0.62 -2.97 8.48
N SER A 170 0.65 -3.20 8.83
CA SER A 170 1.65 -3.63 7.85
C SER A 170 1.42 -5.06 7.40
N VAL A 171 1.13 -5.95 8.35
CA VAL A 171 0.74 -7.33 8.05
C VAL A 171 -0.55 -7.34 7.25
N PHE A 172 -1.55 -6.55 7.63
CA PHE A 172 -2.78 -6.39 6.87
C PHE A 172 -2.50 -5.95 5.43
N ALA A 173 -1.60 -4.98 5.22
CA ALA A 173 -1.23 -4.51 3.89
C ALA A 173 -0.63 -5.61 3.01
N VAL A 174 0.29 -6.41 3.58
CA VAL A 174 0.90 -7.54 2.87
C VAL A 174 -0.12 -8.67 2.63
N SER A 175 -0.95 -8.98 3.61
CA SER A 175 -1.98 -10.03 3.52
C SER A 175 -3.04 -9.69 2.48
N ALA A 176 -3.53 -8.45 2.46
CA ALA A 176 -4.53 -8.01 1.49
C ALA A 176 -4.01 -8.14 0.06
N LEU A 177 -2.74 -7.79 -0.15
CA LEU A 177 -2.07 -7.93 -1.43
C LEU A 177 -1.88 -9.39 -1.84
N HIS A 178 -1.49 -10.27 -0.91
CA HIS A 178 -1.39 -11.71 -1.16
C HIS A 178 -2.74 -12.31 -1.54
N LEU A 179 -3.83 -11.97 -0.84
CA LEU A 179 -5.18 -12.42 -1.21
C LEU A 179 -5.59 -11.94 -2.60
N SER A 180 -5.30 -10.67 -2.93
CA SER A 180 -5.59 -10.11 -4.26
C SER A 180 -4.82 -10.82 -5.38
N SER A 181 -3.59 -11.28 -5.14
CA SER A 181 -2.77 -11.96 -6.16
C SER A 181 -3.16 -13.42 -6.47
N ASN A 182 -3.87 -14.11 -5.56
CA ASN A 182 -4.18 -15.54 -5.69
C ASN A 182 -5.45 -15.84 -6.52
N HIS A 183 -6.18 -14.81 -6.97
CA HIS A 183 -7.44 -14.99 -7.71
C HIS A 183 -7.21 -14.81 -9.21
N LEU A 184 -6.88 -15.92 -9.88
CA LEU A 184 -6.85 -16.04 -11.35
C LEU A 184 -8.07 -16.79 -11.92
N SER A 185 -9.03 -17.19 -11.06
CA SER A 185 -10.17 -18.02 -11.46
C SER A 185 -11.43 -17.72 -10.62
N GLY A 186 -12.33 -16.87 -11.14
CA GLY A 186 -13.74 -16.81 -10.73
C GLY A 186 -14.15 -15.54 -9.95
N GLU A 187 -15.09 -14.79 -10.55
CA GLU A 187 -15.83 -13.64 -10.01
C GLU A 187 -15.01 -12.62 -9.20
N ASP A 188 -14.35 -11.70 -9.92
CA ASP A 188 -13.62 -10.55 -9.36
C ASP A 188 -14.52 -9.75 -8.40
N THR A 189 -14.33 -9.98 -7.11
CA THR A 189 -15.01 -9.22 -6.08
C THR A 189 -14.25 -7.92 -5.90
N TRP A 190 -14.78 -6.84 -6.49
CA TRP A 190 -14.22 -5.48 -6.49
C TRP A 190 -13.66 -5.00 -5.13
N TRP A 191 -14.23 -5.48 -4.03
CA TRP A 191 -13.81 -5.14 -2.67
C TRP A 191 -12.49 -5.79 -2.25
N MET A 192 -12.15 -6.97 -2.78
CA MET A 192 -10.86 -7.64 -2.53
C MET A 192 -9.73 -6.97 -3.31
N GLU A 193 -9.97 -6.57 -4.56
CA GLU A 193 -9.01 -5.77 -5.34
C GLU A 193 -8.76 -4.41 -4.67
N LEU A 194 -9.82 -3.73 -4.23
CA LEU A 194 -9.76 -2.50 -3.46
C LEU A 194 -8.91 -2.69 -2.19
N ALA A 195 -9.16 -3.75 -1.42
CA ALA A 195 -8.39 -4.03 -0.21
C ALA A 195 -6.92 -4.30 -0.54
N GLY A 196 -6.61 -5.13 -1.54
CA GLY A 196 -5.24 -5.50 -1.88
C GLY A 196 -4.39 -4.34 -2.37
N HIS A 197 -4.92 -3.53 -3.29
CA HIS A 197 -4.17 -2.43 -3.88
C HIS A 197 -4.09 -1.20 -2.97
N HIS A 198 -5.08 -0.98 -2.09
CA HIS A 198 -5.14 0.23 -1.26
C HIS A 198 -4.81 0.00 0.22
N ALA A 199 -4.47 -1.21 0.65
CA ALA A 199 -4.08 -1.43 2.06
C ALA A 199 -2.80 -0.70 2.48
N SER A 200 -2.02 -0.15 1.53
CA SER A 200 -0.91 0.77 1.85
C SER A 200 -1.39 2.13 2.40
N LEU A 201 -2.62 2.58 2.08
CA LEU A 201 -3.16 3.87 2.51
C LEU A 201 -3.47 3.93 4.02
N PRO A 202 -4.23 2.97 4.61
CA PRO A 202 -4.43 2.93 6.07
C PRO A 202 -3.11 2.80 6.82
N LEU A 203 -2.17 2.02 6.29
CA LEU A 203 -0.84 1.87 6.87
C LEU A 203 -0.08 3.21 6.89
N ALA A 204 -0.07 3.94 5.78
CA ALA A 204 0.57 5.25 5.67
C ALA A 204 0.00 6.25 6.70
N LEU A 205 -1.33 6.34 6.77
CA LEU A 205 -2.03 7.19 7.73
C LEU A 205 -1.66 6.84 9.17
N LEU A 206 -1.57 5.54 9.48
CA LEU A 206 -1.29 5.10 10.83
C LEU A 206 0.16 5.39 11.25
N ILE A 207 1.14 5.16 10.36
CA ILE A 207 2.54 5.56 10.60
C ILE A 207 2.62 7.07 10.84
N LEU A 208 1.90 7.85 10.04
CA LEU A 208 1.86 9.30 10.13
C LEU A 208 1.25 9.80 11.43
N TYR A 209 0.15 9.20 11.86
CA TYR A 209 -0.47 9.51 13.14
C TYR A 209 0.45 9.22 14.34
N GLN A 210 1.29 8.18 14.23
CA GLN A 210 2.09 7.71 15.36
C GLN A 210 3.48 8.34 15.47
N ASP A 211 4.14 8.65 14.36
CA ASP A 211 5.55 9.07 14.31
C ASP A 211 5.78 10.58 14.06
N PHE A 212 4.75 11.36 13.69
CA PHE A 212 4.93 12.80 13.44
C PHE A 212 4.61 13.69 14.64
N ARG A 213 5.39 14.79 14.77
CA ARG A 213 5.11 15.88 15.73
C ARG A 213 3.71 16.44 15.47
N PHE A 214 2.96 16.67 16.54
CA PHE A 214 1.54 17.05 16.54
C PHE A 214 1.13 18.08 15.46
N ALA A 215 1.93 19.11 15.18
CA ALA A 215 1.58 20.12 14.18
C ALA A 215 1.65 19.62 12.71
N LEU A 216 2.65 18.81 12.38
CA LEU A 216 2.78 18.24 11.03
C LEU A 216 1.80 17.08 10.83
N ALA A 217 1.65 16.24 11.87
CA ALA A 217 0.68 15.15 11.87
C ALA A 217 -0.75 15.70 11.71
N ASP A 218 -1.11 16.76 12.42
CA ASP A 218 -2.45 17.35 12.37
C ASP A 218 -2.76 17.98 11.00
N ILE A 219 -1.82 18.73 10.41
CA ILE A 219 -2.01 19.32 9.07
C ILE A 219 -2.06 18.22 7.99
N PHE A 220 -1.16 17.24 8.06
CA PHE A 220 -1.17 16.11 7.14
C PHE A 220 -2.47 15.33 7.26
N LEU A 221 -2.84 14.92 8.47
CA LEU A 221 -4.02 14.09 8.71
C LEU A 221 -5.30 14.78 8.26
N LYS A 222 -5.47 16.08 8.56
CA LYS A 222 -6.66 16.84 8.11
C LYS A 222 -6.78 16.86 6.60
N ARG A 223 -5.68 17.16 5.89
CA ARG A 223 -5.65 17.22 4.42
C ARG A 223 -5.77 15.84 3.79
N ALA A 224 -5.09 14.84 4.32
CA ALA A 224 -5.14 13.46 3.86
C ALA A 224 -6.54 12.87 4.06
N LEU A 225 -7.14 13.06 5.22
CA LEU A 225 -8.50 12.62 5.52
C LEU A 225 -9.51 13.34 4.64
N ALA A 226 -9.39 14.67 4.46
CA ALA A 226 -10.25 15.41 3.55
C ALA A 226 -10.14 14.91 2.11
N PHE A 227 -8.92 14.62 1.64
CA PHE A 227 -8.69 14.10 0.30
C PHE A 227 -9.24 12.68 0.13
N ILE A 228 -9.04 11.80 1.12
CA ILE A 228 -9.60 10.43 1.12
C ILE A 228 -11.13 10.47 1.17
N LEU A 229 -11.72 11.35 1.98
CA LEU A 229 -13.17 11.53 2.03
C LEU A 229 -13.71 12.05 0.70
N LEU A 230 -13.02 13.00 0.08
CA LEU A 230 -13.40 13.52 -1.24
C LEU A 230 -13.32 12.42 -2.30
N ALA A 231 -12.21 11.68 -2.36
CA ALA A 231 -12.04 10.56 -3.29
C ALA A 231 -13.11 9.48 -3.05
N GLY A 232 -13.36 9.13 -1.79
CA GLY A 232 -14.40 8.18 -1.40
C GLY A 232 -15.80 8.64 -1.74
N LEU A 233 -16.09 9.95 -1.62
CA LEU A 233 -17.37 10.53 -1.99
C LEU A 233 -17.58 10.54 -3.51
N ILE A 234 -16.56 10.93 -4.27
CA ILE A 234 -16.58 10.86 -5.74
C ILE A 234 -16.82 9.41 -6.19
N PHE A 235 -16.10 8.47 -5.59
CA PHE A 235 -16.26 7.05 -5.87
C PHE A 235 -17.65 6.53 -5.52
N GLY A 236 -18.15 6.83 -4.31
CA GLY A 236 -19.47 6.44 -3.87
C GLY A 236 -20.57 7.02 -4.76
N MET A 237 -20.45 8.29 -5.17
CA MET A 237 -21.36 8.91 -6.12
C MET A 237 -21.34 8.20 -7.48
N PHE A 238 -20.16 7.80 -7.95
CA PHE A 238 -20.03 7.04 -9.19
C PHE A 238 -20.70 5.66 -9.11
N VAL A 239 -20.45 4.89 -8.04
CA VAL A 239 -20.95 3.51 -7.86
C VAL A 239 -22.41 3.42 -7.44
N PHE A 240 -22.92 4.39 -6.70
CA PHE A 240 -24.30 4.36 -6.22
C PHE A 240 -25.22 5.34 -6.96
N GLY A 241 -24.66 6.32 -7.65
CA GLY A 241 -25.40 7.28 -8.46
C GLY A 241 -25.30 6.98 -9.96
N VAL A 242 -24.08 7.03 -10.50
CA VAL A 242 -23.87 7.01 -11.97
C VAL A 242 -24.08 5.62 -12.58
N THR A 243 -23.50 4.57 -12.00
CA THR A 243 -23.64 3.19 -12.52
C THR A 243 -25.09 2.68 -12.58
N PRO A 244 -25.98 2.85 -11.57
CA PRO A 244 -27.37 2.42 -11.71
C PRO A 244 -28.14 3.26 -12.75
N LEU A 245 -27.83 4.55 -12.88
CA LEU A 245 -28.42 5.41 -13.91
C LEU A 245 -28.02 4.96 -15.33
N LEU A 246 -26.76 4.59 -15.53
CA LEU A 246 -26.25 4.04 -16.80
C LEU A 246 -26.82 2.65 -17.10
N ALA A 247 -27.07 1.83 -16.07
CA ALA A 247 -27.73 0.53 -16.23
C ALA A 247 -29.22 0.66 -16.56
N ALA A 248 -29.89 1.69 -16.05
CA ALA A 248 -31.30 1.98 -16.33
C ALA A 248 -31.52 2.65 -17.70
N ASN A 249 -30.54 3.39 -18.22
CA ASN A 249 -30.56 3.98 -19.55
C ASN A 249 -29.23 3.68 -20.28
N PRO A 250 -29.13 2.57 -21.04
CA PRO A 250 -27.95 2.30 -21.84
C PRO A 250 -27.82 3.36 -22.93
N ALA A 251 -27.01 4.39 -22.66
CA ALA A 251 -26.65 5.38 -23.67
C ALA A 251 -25.80 4.71 -24.76
N SER A 252 -25.88 5.19 -26.00
CA SER A 252 -25.06 4.66 -27.09
C SER A 252 -23.56 4.76 -26.76
N GLU A 253 -22.73 3.87 -27.30
CA GLU A 253 -21.30 3.73 -26.99
C GLU A 253 -20.48 5.04 -27.10
N ARG A 254 -20.98 6.02 -27.85
CA ARG A 254 -20.38 7.37 -27.94
C ARG A 254 -20.59 8.22 -26.69
N SER A 255 -21.72 8.08 -26.00
CA SER A 255 -22.07 8.87 -24.83
C SER A 255 -21.36 8.36 -23.57
N THR A 256 -21.13 7.05 -23.48
CA THR A 256 -20.33 6.44 -22.40
C THR A 256 -18.85 6.82 -22.51
N ALA A 257 -18.30 6.94 -23.73
CA ALA A 257 -16.93 7.41 -23.95
C ALA A 257 -16.70 8.87 -23.52
N VAL A 258 -17.70 9.75 -23.66
CA VAL A 258 -17.62 11.17 -23.27
C VAL A 258 -17.80 11.37 -21.75
N LEU A 259 -18.50 10.47 -21.06
CA LEU A 259 -18.61 10.48 -19.59
C LEU A 259 -17.38 9.91 -18.88
N LEU A 260 -16.52 9.19 -19.61
CA LEU A 260 -15.32 8.51 -19.10
C LEU A 260 -14.00 9.19 -19.51
N ALA A 261 -14.07 10.28 -20.30
CA ALA A 261 -12.94 11.13 -20.69
C ALA A 261 -12.90 12.41 -19.84
#